data_AF-A0A7C9AFR5-F1
#
_entry.id   AF-A0A7C9AFR5-F1
#
_cell.length_a   1.000
_cell.length_b   1.000
_cell.length_c   1.000
_cell.angle_alpha   90.00
_cell.angle_beta   90.00
_cell.angle_gamma   90.00
#
_symmetry.space_group_name_H-M   'P 1'
#
loop_
_entity.id
_entity.type
_entity.pdbx_description
1 polymer ?
#
loop_
_entity_poly.entity_id
_entity_poly.type
_entity_poly.pdbx_seq_one_letter_code
_entity_poly.pdbx_strand_id
1 'polypeptide(L)'
;LRQLRLLLCGSLKQMPIGLGNLTNLQSLDWFVAKQSSPSDVGGGLSELGTLNNLEGELSIIVHGRHCESSAANLQMKEKLAALCLDFRSSLDGKHEEALEGLQPHAALTELTIWCYLGKALPKW
;
A
#
# COMPACT_ATOMS: atom_id res chain seq x y z
N LEU A 1 17.11 -5.91 9.39
CA LEU A 1 16.89 -4.54 8.88
C LEU A 1 15.68 -3.94 9.60
N ARG A 2 15.72 -2.67 10.04
CA ARG A 2 14.61 -2.01 10.77
C ARG A 2 14.03 -0.80 10.03
N GLN A 3 14.80 -0.16 9.17
CA GLN A 3 14.34 1.00 8.41
C GLN A 3 14.73 0.82 6.95
N LEU A 4 13.80 1.16 6.06
CA LEU A 4 14.01 1.19 4.62
C LEU A 4 13.39 2.49 4.09
N ARG A 5 14.22 3.35 3.49
CA ARG A 5 13.80 4.64 2.95
C ARG A 5 13.95 4.66 1.44
N LEU A 6 12.86 4.94 0.75
CA LEU A 6 12.70 4.86 -0.69
C LEU A 6 12.13 6.15 -1.28
N LEU A 7 11.75 7.17 -0.48
CA LEU A 7 11.14 8.44 -0.95
C LEU A 7 11.90 9.18 -2.07
N LEU A 8 13.19 8.88 -2.29
CA LEU A 8 14.00 9.47 -3.35
C LEU A 8 14.10 8.59 -4.62
N CYS A 9 13.50 7.41 -4.61
CA CYS A 9 13.50 6.45 -5.71
C CYS A 9 12.31 6.66 -6.66
N GLY A 10 12.20 7.86 -7.25
CA GLY A 10 11.06 8.21 -8.13
C GLY A 10 10.90 7.35 -9.39
N SER A 11 11.93 6.58 -9.77
CA SER A 11 11.89 5.64 -10.90
C SER A 11 11.55 4.20 -10.48
N LEU A 12 11.30 3.94 -9.20
CA LEU A 12 10.94 2.61 -8.70
C LEU A 12 9.57 2.19 -9.24
N LYS A 13 9.52 1.03 -9.90
CA LYS A 13 8.30 0.53 -10.56
C LYS A 13 7.49 -0.47 -9.73
N GLN A 14 8.15 -1.16 -8.80
CA GLN A 14 7.53 -2.14 -7.92
C GLN A 14 8.49 -2.45 -6.77
N MET A 15 7.96 -3.00 -5.68
CA MET A 15 8.77 -3.53 -4.59
C MET A 15 9.42 -4.87 -4.96
N PRO A 16 10.60 -5.19 -4.38
CA PRO A 16 11.24 -6.48 -4.60
C PRO A 16 10.42 -7.61 -3.98
N ILE A 17 10.44 -8.78 -4.64
CA ILE A 17 9.86 -10.00 -4.09
C ILE A 17 10.61 -10.39 -2.82
N GLY A 18 9.88 -10.76 -1.77
CA GLY A 18 10.44 -11.16 -0.48
C GLY A 18 10.66 -9.98 0.49
N LEU A 19 10.21 -8.77 0.16
CA LEU A 19 10.14 -7.66 1.10
C LEU A 19 9.35 -8.06 2.36
N GLY A 20 8.28 -8.85 2.20
CA GLY A 20 7.47 -9.35 3.31
C GLY A 20 8.22 -10.24 4.30
N ASN A 21 9.41 -10.74 3.95
CA ASN A 21 10.27 -11.50 4.88
C ASN A 21 10.99 -10.60 5.88
N LEU A 22 10.98 -9.28 5.67
CA LEU A 22 11.58 -8.30 6.58
C LEU A 22 10.64 -7.99 7.76
N THR A 23 10.20 -9.01 8.49
CA THR A 23 9.20 -8.88 9.57
C THR A 23 9.62 -7.99 10.75
N ASN A 24 10.91 -7.71 10.87
CA ASN A 24 11.48 -6.76 11.83
C ASN A 24 11.57 -5.30 11.27
N LEU A 25 11.07 -5.04 10.06
CA LEU A 25 11.01 -3.71 9.48
C LEU A 25 9.98 -2.87 10.25
N GLN A 26 10.42 -1.71 10.71
CA GLN A 26 9.66 -0.77 11.52
C GLN A 26 9.32 0.48 10.71
N SER A 27 10.23 1.00 9.90
CA SER A 27 9.95 2.17 9.05
C SER A 27 10.08 1.81 7.57
N LEU A 28 9.02 2.11 6.83
CA LEU A 28 8.96 2.05 5.37
C LEU A 28 8.18 3.28 4.88
N ASP A 29 8.86 4.21 4.23
CA ASP A 29 8.27 5.48 3.81
C ASP A 29 7.47 5.37 2.50
N TRP A 30 7.88 4.50 1.57
CA TRP A 30 7.27 4.35 0.26
C TRP A 30 7.16 2.88 -0.18
N PHE A 31 5.96 2.48 -0.60
CA PHE A 31 5.67 1.17 -1.20
C PHE A 31 5.06 1.36 -2.58
N VAL A 32 5.67 0.76 -3.60
CA VAL A 32 5.13 0.76 -4.97
C VAL A 32 4.53 -0.61 -5.25
N ALA A 33 3.20 -0.70 -5.31
CA ALA A 33 2.55 -1.94 -5.66
C ALA A 33 3.02 -2.41 -7.05
N LYS A 34 3.05 -3.72 -7.28
CA LYS A 34 3.22 -4.22 -8.65
C LYS A 34 1.91 -4.03 -9.40
N GLN A 35 1.98 -3.60 -10.66
CA GLN A 35 0.85 -3.68 -11.57
C GLN A 35 0.59 -5.16 -11.89
N SER A 36 -0.46 -5.72 -11.31
CA SER A 36 -0.76 -7.16 -11.38
C SER A 36 -1.47 -7.52 -12.69
N SER A 37 -0.89 -8.48 -13.41
CA SER A 37 -1.62 -9.36 -14.34
C SER A 37 -2.18 -10.56 -13.57
N PRO A 38 -3.31 -11.18 -14.00
CA PRO A 38 -3.82 -12.43 -13.43
C PRO A 38 -2.79 -13.58 -13.41
N SER A 39 -1.72 -13.48 -14.20
CA SER A 39 -0.64 -14.47 -14.29
C SER A 39 0.57 -14.18 -13.37
N ASP A 40 0.56 -13.06 -12.65
CA ASP A 40 1.70 -12.64 -11.83
C ASP A 40 1.73 -13.34 -10.47
N VAL A 41 2.87 -13.95 -10.14
CA VAL A 41 3.12 -14.55 -8.82
C VAL A 41 4.09 -13.66 -8.04
N GLY A 42 3.66 -13.16 -6.87
CA GLY A 42 4.50 -12.42 -5.91
C GLY A 42 4.77 -10.95 -6.24
N GLY A 43 5.35 -10.22 -5.28
CA GLY A 43 5.79 -8.82 -5.44
C GLY A 43 4.69 -7.76 -5.43
N GLY A 44 3.45 -8.12 -5.10
CA GLY A 44 2.31 -7.21 -5.00
C GLY A 44 2.07 -6.69 -3.58
N LEU A 45 0.85 -6.23 -3.31
CA LEU A 45 0.44 -5.75 -1.98
C LEU A 45 0.54 -6.82 -0.88
N SER A 46 0.57 -8.10 -1.24
CA SER A 46 0.82 -9.20 -0.29
C SER A 46 2.17 -9.08 0.43
N GLU A 47 3.17 -8.42 -0.17
CA GLU A 47 4.46 -8.15 0.47
C GLU A 47 4.33 -7.20 1.67
N LEU A 48 3.31 -6.34 1.71
CA LEU A 48 2.98 -5.53 2.90
C LEU A 48 2.24 -6.33 3.97
N GLY A 49 1.56 -7.42 3.60
CA GLY A 49 0.63 -8.14 4.47
C GLY A 49 1.26 -8.74 5.73
N THR A 50 2.56 -9.00 5.71
CA THR A 50 3.34 -9.56 6.82
C THR A 50 4.10 -8.50 7.64
N LEU A 51 4.17 -7.26 7.15
CA LEU A 51 4.95 -6.18 7.76
C LEU A 51 4.14 -5.42 8.82
N ASN A 52 3.72 -6.14 9.87
CA ASN A 52 2.82 -5.60 10.91
C ASN A 52 3.54 -4.71 11.94
N ASN A 53 4.87 -4.72 11.95
CA ASN A 53 5.67 -3.86 12.83
C ASN A 53 5.90 -2.44 12.27
N LEU A 54 5.33 -2.13 11.11
CA LEU A 54 5.46 -0.81 10.51
C LEU A 54 4.84 0.27 11.41
N GLU A 55 5.61 1.33 11.62
CA GLU A 55 5.28 2.47 12.46
C GLU A 55 5.55 3.79 11.73
N GLY A 56 4.92 4.86 12.21
CA GLY A 56 5.08 6.19 11.62
C GLY A 56 4.26 6.36 10.35
N GLU A 57 4.92 6.72 9.25
CA GLU A 57 4.27 7.08 7.99
C GLU A 57 4.58 6.05 6.89
N LEU A 58 3.56 5.70 6.11
CA LEU A 58 3.67 4.87 4.91
C LEU A 58 2.91 5.52 3.75
N SER A 59 3.58 5.68 2.61
CA SER A 59 2.95 6.02 1.34
C SER A 59 2.86 4.79 0.43
N ILE A 60 1.69 4.52 -0.15
CA ILE A 60 1.44 3.40 -1.06
C ILE A 60 1.01 3.94 -2.43
N ILE A 61 1.79 3.63 -3.47
CA ILE A 61 1.32 3.82 -4.86
C ILE A 61 0.50 2.59 -5.25
N VAL A 62 -0.77 2.83 -5.53
CA VAL A 62 -1.74 1.81 -5.90
C VAL A 62 -1.89 1.78 -7.42
N HIS A 63 -1.74 0.61 -8.01
CA HIS A 63 -2.10 0.35 -9.41
C HIS A 63 -3.53 -0.22 -9.47
N GLY A 64 -4.35 0.30 -10.37
CA GLY A 64 -5.79 0.04 -10.38
C GLY A 64 -6.24 -1.36 -10.85
N ARG A 65 -7.55 -1.54 -10.74
CA ARG A 65 -8.44 -2.60 -11.25
C ARG A 65 -8.28 -4.04 -10.72
N HIS A 66 -7.09 -4.52 -10.39
CA HIS A 66 -6.89 -5.91 -9.97
C HIS A 66 -5.78 -6.07 -8.92
N CYS A 67 -5.72 -5.16 -7.95
CA CYS A 67 -4.89 -5.38 -6.79
C CYS A 67 -5.69 -6.18 -5.77
N GLU A 68 -5.13 -7.27 -5.25
CA GLU A 68 -5.60 -7.89 -4.00
C GLU A 68 -5.30 -6.91 -2.86
N SER A 69 -6.03 -5.80 -2.80
CA SER A 69 -5.77 -4.69 -1.88
C SER A 69 -5.84 -5.13 -0.43
N SER A 70 -6.76 -6.04 -0.13
CA SER A 70 -6.88 -6.69 1.17
C SER A 70 -5.63 -7.46 1.59
N ALA A 71 -4.80 -7.94 0.65
CA ALA A 71 -3.54 -8.61 0.96
C ALA A 71 -2.51 -7.67 1.60
N ALA A 72 -2.66 -6.34 1.48
CA ALA A 72 -1.84 -5.38 2.21
C ALA A 72 -2.06 -5.44 3.72
N ASN A 73 -3.20 -5.96 4.17
CA ASN A 73 -3.54 -6.15 5.58
C ASN A 73 -3.26 -4.91 6.45
N LEU A 74 -3.74 -3.75 6.01
CA LEU A 74 -3.46 -2.47 6.66
C LEU A 74 -4.11 -2.36 8.05
N GLN A 75 -5.18 -3.12 8.29
CA GLN A 75 -5.79 -3.27 9.61
C GLN A 75 -4.84 -3.85 10.66
N MET A 76 -3.83 -4.65 10.29
CA MET A 76 -2.89 -5.24 11.27
C MET A 76 -1.70 -4.33 11.60
N LYS A 77 -1.62 -3.14 11.01
CA LYS A 77 -0.50 -2.19 11.19
C LYS A 77 -0.83 -1.18 12.28
N GLU A 78 -0.94 -1.67 13.51
CA GLU A 78 -1.43 -0.90 14.67
C GLU A 78 -0.57 0.31 15.03
N LYS A 79 0.72 0.30 14.66
CA LYS A 79 1.70 1.35 14.99
C LYS A 79 1.82 2.42 13.90
N LEU A 80 1.11 2.26 12.79
CA LEU A 80 1.12 3.24 11.72
C LEU A 80 0.27 4.45 12.13
N ALA A 81 0.87 5.63 12.08
CA ALA A 81 0.23 6.89 12.43
C ALA A 81 -0.34 7.59 11.20
N ALA A 82 0.37 7.54 10.07
CA ALA A 82 -0.01 8.21 8.84
C ALA A 82 0.04 7.26 7.63
N LEU A 83 -0.98 7.34 6.78
CA LEU A 83 -1.10 6.56 5.56
C LEU A 83 -1.45 7.49 4.39
N CYS A 84 -0.66 7.41 3.32
CA CYS A 84 -0.98 8.03 2.04
C CYS A 84 -1.28 6.94 1.00
N LEU A 85 -2.46 6.99 0.39
CA LEU A 85 -2.87 6.13 -0.72
C LEU A 85 -2.86 6.94 -2.01
N ASP A 86 -1.98 6.59 -2.93
CA ASP A 86 -1.77 7.34 -4.15
C ASP A 86 -2.16 6.55 -5.39
N PHE A 87 -3.17 7.06 -6.10
CA PHE A 87 -3.75 6.45 -7.28
C PHE A 87 -3.25 7.07 -8.60
N ARG A 88 -2.16 7.87 -8.60
CA ARG A 88 -1.63 8.57 -9.79
C ARG A 88 -1.32 7.65 -10.97
N SER A 89 -1.13 6.36 -10.71
CA SER A 89 -0.76 5.36 -11.72
C SER A 89 -1.94 4.74 -12.46
N SER A 90 -3.18 5.02 -12.03
CA SER A 90 -4.41 4.50 -12.61
C SER A 90 -5.34 5.65 -13.00
N LEU A 91 -5.66 5.76 -14.30
CA LEU A 91 -6.49 6.84 -14.84
C LEU A 91 -7.85 6.35 -15.35
N ASP A 92 -8.23 5.09 -15.05
CA ASP A 92 -9.46 4.49 -15.55
C ASP A 92 -10.71 4.79 -14.69
N GLY A 93 -10.52 5.46 -13.54
CA GLY A 93 -11.59 5.87 -12.63
C GLY A 93 -12.27 4.72 -11.89
N LYS A 94 -11.68 3.52 -11.86
CA LYS A 94 -12.21 2.33 -11.17
C LYS A 94 -11.38 2.03 -9.91
N HIS A 95 -11.42 2.95 -8.96
CA HIS A 95 -10.57 2.91 -7.76
C HIS A 95 -11.29 2.42 -6.51
N GLU A 96 -12.63 2.32 -6.55
CA GLU A 96 -13.50 1.99 -5.42
C GLU A 96 -13.16 0.61 -4.84
N GLU A 97 -13.01 -0.41 -5.69
CA GLU A 97 -12.69 -1.78 -5.26
C GLU A 97 -11.31 -1.87 -4.59
N ALA A 98 -10.32 -1.20 -5.20
CA ALA A 98 -8.98 -1.13 -4.64
C ALA A 98 -8.99 -0.42 -3.28
N LEU A 99 -9.66 0.73 -3.19
CA LEU A 99 -9.74 1.52 -1.97
C LEU A 99 -10.52 0.80 -0.86
N GLU A 100 -11.62 0.11 -1.19
CA GLU A 100 -12.40 -0.68 -0.22
C GLU A 100 -11.53 -1.74 0.48
N GLY A 101 -10.62 -2.39 -0.24
CA GLY A 101 -9.68 -3.37 0.36
C GLY A 101 -8.49 -2.78 1.12
N LEU A 102 -8.24 -1.47 1.01
CA LEU A 102 -7.14 -0.76 1.69
C LEU A 102 -7.58 -0.15 3.03
N GLN A 103 -8.43 -0.86 3.78
CA GLN A 103 -8.91 -0.39 5.07
C GLN A 103 -7.76 -0.24 6.09
N PRO A 104 -7.49 0.98 6.58
CA PRO A 104 -6.47 1.21 7.60
C PRO A 104 -6.90 0.68 8.97
N HIS A 105 -5.93 0.53 9.87
CA HIS A 105 -6.22 0.27 11.27
C HIS A 105 -6.88 1.49 11.94
N ALA A 106 -7.75 1.25 12.93
CA ALA A 106 -8.52 2.30 13.60
C ALA A 106 -7.66 3.30 14.41
N ALA A 107 -6.41 2.95 14.73
CA ALA A 107 -5.48 3.83 15.43
C ALA A 107 -4.78 4.85 14.51
N LEU A 108 -4.99 4.78 13.19
CA LEU A 108 -4.42 5.72 12.23
C LEU A 108 -4.90 7.15 12.54
N THR A 109 -3.97 8.11 12.64
CA THR A 109 -4.29 9.51 12.93
C THR A 109 -4.46 10.35 11.68
N GLU A 110 -3.79 9.97 10.58
CA GLU A 110 -3.82 10.72 9.32
C GLU A 110 -3.98 9.78 8.13
N LEU A 111 -5.02 10.02 7.33
CA LEU A 111 -5.25 9.37 6.06
C LEU A 111 -5.29 10.41 4.95
N THR A 112 -4.46 10.20 3.94
CA THR A 112 -4.45 11.04 2.73
C THR A 112 -4.70 10.16 1.50
N ILE A 113 -5.60 10.60 0.63
CA ILE A 113 -5.89 9.89 -0.62
C ILE A 113 -5.61 10.84 -1.79
N TRP A 114 -4.65 10.48 -2.64
CA TRP A 114 -4.19 11.29 -3.78
C TRP A 114 -4.63 10.70 -5.11
N CYS A 115 -4.96 11.57 -6.06
CA CYS A 115 -5.37 11.21 -7.42
C CYS A 115 -6.52 10.18 -7.47
N TYR A 116 -7.41 10.21 -6.48
CA TYR A 116 -8.59 9.35 -6.47
C TYR A 116 -9.60 9.79 -7.52
N LEU A 117 -9.90 8.91 -8.47
CA LEU A 117 -10.83 9.14 -9.57
C LEU A 117 -12.09 8.27 -9.47
N GLY A 118 -12.28 7.56 -8.34
CA GLY A 118 -13.49 6.80 -8.08
C GLY A 118 -14.68 7.71 -7.77
N LYS A 119 -15.89 7.18 -7.91
CA LYS A 119 -17.17 7.88 -7.76
C LYS A 119 -17.74 7.82 -6.35
N ALA A 120 -17.25 6.91 -5.52
CA ALA A 120 -17.71 6.72 -4.14
C ALA A 120 -16.50 6.58 -3.20
N LEU A 121 -16.68 6.98 -1.94
CA LEU A 121 -15.72 6.70 -0.87
C LEU A 121 -15.91 5.27 -0.34
N PRO A 122 -14.89 4.67 0.31
CA PRO A 122 -15.01 3.35 0.91
C PRO A 122 -16.00 3.38 2.08
N LYS A 123 -16.48 2.20 2.49
CA LYS A 123 -17.48 2.08 3.57
C LYS A 123 -16.89 2.12 4.97
N TRP A 124 -15.58 1.92 5.07
CA TRP A 124 -14.84 1.90 6.33
C TRP A 124 -14.41 3.29 6.79
#